data_AF-R7ETP3-F1
#
_entry.id   AF-R7ETP3-F1
#
_cell.length_a   1.000
_cell.length_b   1.000
_cell.length_c   1.000
_cell.angle_alpha   90.00
_cell.angle_beta   90.00
_cell.angle_gamma   90.00
#
_symmetry.space_group_name_H-M   'P 1'
#
loop_
_entity.id
_entity.type
_entity.pdbx_description
1 polymer ?
#
loop_
_entity_poly.entity_id
_entity_poly.type
_entity_poly.pdbx_seq_one_letter_code
_entity_poly.pdbx_strand_id
1 'polypeptide(L)'
;MLTHKTNAIKRALAAMIAAMMLVMLFACNGNGNGDGSDGSSSADDAPELVTLCADGASEYKIVRPDSDYGKVLKEAVGALRTAVKKAAGVELDVAEDWVKDTADIPGAAKEILVGATNRPESISALKELKTDDFCVRFFAESGRVVIVGGSDEATSEAVDYFIKNFAGTDGGGVAMKSDFCYFGRGSYEVEKLTVDGSDISGFEIVIPDNANRDEKFAASVIAQAVSAKTGVALTTVTVKKTSGGPSFRIGGAVTSVTCGADEFCVGKDPADATALLIGGKNGMAVAAARAFVRNYIDGLSGSAGLVVPPGGAASGPPRRLP
;
A
#
# COMPACT_ATOMS: atom_id res chain seq x y z
N MET A 1 -41.32 25.91 13.43
CA MET A 1 -41.71 26.23 12.04
C MET A 1 -40.68 25.80 10.98
N LEU A 2 -39.42 25.49 11.32
CA LEU A 2 -38.42 25.01 10.33
C LEU A 2 -38.45 23.50 10.04
N THR A 3 -39.07 22.67 10.89
CA THR A 3 -39.09 21.20 10.73
C THR A 3 -40.14 20.67 9.73
N HIS A 4 -41.13 21.48 9.34
CA HIS A 4 -42.14 21.06 8.34
C HIS A 4 -41.70 21.32 6.89
N LYS A 5 -40.82 22.29 6.62
CA LYS A 5 -40.34 22.59 5.25
C LYS A 5 -39.38 21.51 4.73
N THR A 6 -38.54 20.93 5.58
CA THR A 6 -37.54 19.94 5.18
C THR A 6 -38.15 18.60 4.78
N ASN A 7 -39.31 18.23 5.33
CA ASN A 7 -40.01 16.98 5.00
C ASN A 7 -40.87 17.11 3.73
N ALA A 8 -41.35 18.30 3.40
CA ALA A 8 -42.05 18.57 2.13
C ALA A 8 -41.09 18.49 0.93
N ILE A 9 -39.85 18.97 1.08
CA ILE A 9 -38.82 18.92 0.04
C ILE A 9 -38.34 17.48 -0.23
N LYS A 10 -38.16 16.66 0.83
CA LYS A 10 -37.79 15.24 0.69
C LYS A 10 -38.88 14.40 0.04
N ARG A 11 -40.16 14.71 0.29
CA ARG A 11 -41.31 14.04 -0.36
C ARG A 11 -41.49 14.46 -1.82
N ALA A 12 -41.21 15.72 -2.16
CA ALA A 12 -41.20 16.19 -3.55
C ALA A 12 -40.05 15.59 -4.39
N LEU A 13 -38.88 15.38 -3.78
CA LEU A 13 -37.72 14.77 -4.45
C LEU A 13 -37.92 13.26 -4.69
N ALA A 14 -38.52 12.55 -3.74
CA ALA A 14 -38.84 11.12 -3.89
C ALA A 14 -39.93 10.86 -4.96
N ALA A 15 -40.91 11.75 -5.10
CA ALA A 15 -41.94 11.67 -6.13
C ALA A 15 -41.40 11.94 -7.54
N MET A 16 -40.34 12.75 -7.68
CA MET A 16 -39.73 13.07 -8.98
C MET A 16 -38.83 11.93 -9.50
N ILE A 17 -38.20 11.16 -8.61
CA ILE A 17 -37.37 10.00 -8.97
C ILE A 17 -38.24 8.79 -9.36
N ALA A 18 -39.39 8.59 -8.70
CA ALA A 18 -40.34 7.53 -9.04
C ALA A 18 -41.06 7.76 -10.38
N ALA A 19 -41.25 9.03 -10.78
CA ALA A 19 -41.84 9.38 -12.08
C ALA A 19 -40.88 9.20 -13.27
N MET A 20 -39.56 9.14 -13.02
CA MET A 20 -38.54 8.97 -14.06
C MET A 20 -38.23 7.49 -14.36
N MET A 21 -38.63 6.55 -13.50
CA MET A 21 -38.52 5.10 -13.74
C MET A 21 -39.74 4.49 -14.45
N LEU A 22 -40.81 5.26 -14.72
CA LEU A 22 -42.04 4.74 -15.33
C LEU A 22 -42.17 4.99 -16.85
N VAL A 23 -41.14 5.57 -17.51
CA VAL A 23 -41.20 5.98 -18.93
C VAL A 23 -40.51 4.98 -19.89
N MET A 24 -39.91 3.89 -19.42
CA MET A 24 -39.17 2.94 -20.27
C MET A 24 -39.99 1.73 -20.76
N LEU A 25 -41.33 1.74 -20.66
CA LEU A 25 -42.17 0.57 -21.01
C LEU A 25 -43.22 0.80 -22.10
N PHE A 26 -43.08 1.82 -22.95
CA PHE A 26 -43.88 1.94 -24.18
C PHE A 26 -43.04 2.39 -25.38
N ALA A 27 -42.44 1.41 -26.07
CA ALA A 27 -42.09 1.53 -27.48
C ALA A 27 -42.36 0.19 -28.17
N CYS A 28 -43.64 -0.06 -28.45
CA CYS A 28 -44.06 -1.13 -29.35
C CYS A 28 -43.92 -0.70 -30.81
N ASN A 29 -43.39 -1.63 -31.61
CA ASN A 29 -43.83 -1.96 -32.98
C ASN A 29 -43.51 -0.97 -34.12
N GLY A 30 -42.46 -1.30 -34.87
CA GLY A 30 -42.20 -0.79 -36.22
C GLY A 30 -41.88 -1.97 -37.16
N ASN A 31 -42.84 -2.33 -37.99
CA ASN A 31 -42.72 -3.30 -39.07
C ASN A 31 -41.90 -2.67 -40.22
N GLY A 32 -40.73 -3.23 -40.56
CA GLY A 32 -39.87 -2.71 -41.63
C GLY A 32 -38.86 -3.74 -42.12
N ASN A 33 -39.09 -4.23 -43.34
CA ASN A 33 -38.24 -5.14 -44.10
C ASN A 33 -36.97 -4.40 -44.57
N GLY A 34 -35.78 -4.92 -44.29
CA GLY A 34 -34.51 -4.31 -44.71
C GLY A 34 -33.30 -5.19 -44.41
N ASP A 35 -32.47 -5.35 -45.43
CA ASP A 35 -31.39 -6.30 -45.65
C ASP A 35 -30.10 -6.02 -44.84
N GLY A 36 -29.36 -7.09 -44.51
CA GLY A 36 -27.91 -7.15 -44.28
C GLY A 36 -27.19 -6.19 -43.32
N SER A 37 -26.76 -6.71 -42.16
CA SER A 37 -25.41 -6.49 -41.61
C SER A 37 -25.15 -7.42 -40.43
N ASP A 38 -24.12 -8.27 -40.53
CA ASP A 38 -23.59 -9.09 -39.42
C ASP A 38 -23.05 -8.17 -38.33
N GLY A 39 -23.94 -7.80 -37.40
CA GLY A 39 -23.57 -7.18 -36.14
C GLY A 39 -23.13 -8.26 -35.17
N SER A 40 -21.81 -8.43 -35.02
CA SER A 40 -21.22 -9.16 -33.90
C SER A 40 -21.79 -8.63 -32.59
N SER A 41 -22.71 -9.39 -31.99
CA SER A 41 -23.16 -9.17 -30.64
C SER A 41 -22.00 -9.49 -29.71
N SER A 42 -21.32 -8.46 -29.22
CA SER A 42 -20.49 -8.61 -28.02
C SER A 42 -21.46 -8.88 -26.87
N ALA A 43 -21.64 -10.16 -26.53
CA ALA A 43 -22.24 -10.54 -25.27
C ALA A 43 -21.29 -10.05 -24.17
N ASP A 44 -21.76 -9.13 -23.32
CA ASP A 44 -21.17 -8.88 -22.01
C ASP A 44 -21.32 -10.18 -21.21
N ASP A 45 -20.33 -11.06 -21.30
CA ASP A 45 -20.30 -12.29 -20.53
C ASP A 45 -20.05 -11.92 -19.06
N ALA A 46 -20.96 -12.30 -18.18
CA ALA A 46 -20.83 -12.03 -16.75
C ALA A 46 -19.57 -12.74 -16.21
N PRO A 47 -18.82 -12.13 -15.28
CA PRO A 47 -17.58 -12.70 -14.80
C PRO A 47 -17.81 -14.06 -14.13
N GLU A 48 -17.04 -15.05 -14.57
CA GLU A 48 -17.09 -16.43 -14.08
C GLU A 48 -16.74 -16.50 -12.59
N LEU A 49 -17.44 -17.37 -11.85
CA LEU A 49 -17.10 -17.68 -10.46
C LEU A 49 -16.00 -18.76 -10.45
N VAL A 50 -14.84 -18.44 -9.86
CA VAL A 50 -13.71 -19.36 -9.73
C VAL A 50 -13.75 -20.00 -8.35
N THR A 51 -13.92 -21.32 -8.33
CA THR A 51 -13.80 -22.13 -7.11
C THR A 51 -12.33 -22.36 -6.77
N LEU A 52 -11.90 -21.89 -5.61
CA LEU A 52 -10.56 -22.10 -5.10
C LEU A 52 -10.50 -23.39 -4.26
N CYS A 53 -11.51 -23.63 -3.44
CA CYS A 53 -11.60 -24.80 -2.55
C CYS A 53 -13.05 -25.23 -2.39
N ALA A 54 -13.34 -26.53 -2.50
CA ALA A 54 -14.67 -27.10 -2.25
C ALA A 54 -14.55 -28.60 -1.92
N ASP A 55 -15.54 -29.13 -1.19
CA ASP A 55 -15.72 -30.57 -0.99
C ASP A 55 -14.48 -31.35 -0.50
N GLY A 56 -13.68 -30.74 0.36
CA GLY A 56 -12.46 -31.33 0.92
C GLY A 56 -11.26 -31.35 -0.01
N ALA A 57 -11.33 -30.66 -1.15
CA ALA A 57 -10.26 -30.60 -2.16
C ALA A 57 -9.92 -29.17 -2.61
N SER A 58 -8.69 -28.99 -3.08
CA SER A 58 -8.23 -27.78 -3.76
C SER A 58 -6.98 -28.09 -4.58
N GLU A 59 -6.84 -27.42 -5.73
CA GLU A 59 -5.58 -27.38 -6.49
C GLU A 59 -4.66 -26.24 -6.02
N TYR A 60 -5.17 -25.34 -5.18
CA TYR A 60 -4.44 -24.18 -4.71
C TYR A 60 -3.53 -24.53 -3.54
N LYS A 61 -2.38 -23.86 -3.49
CA LYS A 61 -1.53 -23.75 -2.30
C LYS A 61 -1.37 -22.28 -1.91
N ILE A 62 -1.06 -22.03 -0.65
CA ILE A 62 -0.65 -20.70 -0.19
C ILE A 62 0.85 -20.55 -0.46
N VAL A 63 1.24 -19.42 -1.04
CA VAL A 63 2.66 -19.03 -1.18
C VAL A 63 2.88 -17.76 -0.38
N ARG A 64 3.92 -17.78 0.46
CA ARG A 64 4.34 -16.65 1.31
C ARG A 64 5.79 -16.23 0.97
N PRO A 65 6.21 -15.01 1.34
CA PRO A 65 7.59 -14.55 1.17
C PRO A 65 8.60 -15.48 1.88
N ASP A 66 9.75 -15.70 1.26
CA ASP A 66 10.88 -16.43 1.85
C ASP A 66 11.55 -15.62 2.97
N SER A 67 11.81 -14.34 2.68
CA SER A 67 12.30 -13.37 3.66
C SER A 67 11.15 -12.59 4.30
N ASP A 68 11.44 -11.94 5.42
CA ASP A 68 10.50 -11.00 6.08
C ASP A 68 9.14 -11.62 6.48
N TYR A 69 9.07 -12.94 6.61
CA TYR A 69 7.90 -13.68 7.11
C TYR A 69 7.77 -13.57 8.64
N GLY A 70 7.36 -12.38 9.08
CA GLY A 70 7.19 -12.01 10.48
C GLY A 70 6.02 -12.70 11.20
N LYS A 71 5.87 -12.38 12.49
CA LYS A 71 4.81 -12.95 13.34
C LYS A 71 3.41 -12.64 12.80
N VAL A 72 3.16 -11.39 12.41
CA VAL A 72 1.86 -10.93 11.90
C VAL A 72 1.48 -11.68 10.63
N LEU A 73 2.40 -11.75 9.66
CA LEU A 73 2.15 -12.47 8.41
C LEU A 73 1.96 -13.99 8.65
N LYS A 74 2.72 -14.59 9.58
CA LYS A 74 2.51 -15.99 9.98
C LYS A 74 1.13 -16.25 10.60
N GLU A 75 0.66 -15.33 11.44
CA GLU A 75 -0.68 -15.40 12.03
C GLU A 75 -1.77 -15.24 10.97
N ALA A 76 -1.61 -14.31 10.02
CA ALA A 76 -2.53 -14.12 8.90
C ALA A 76 -2.62 -15.36 8.01
N VAL A 77 -1.48 -15.96 7.60
CA VAL A 77 -1.46 -17.21 6.83
C VAL A 77 -2.14 -18.36 7.58
N GLY A 78 -1.90 -18.45 8.90
CA GLY A 78 -2.56 -19.44 9.76
C GLY A 78 -4.07 -19.24 9.86
N ALA A 79 -4.53 -18.00 9.96
CA ALA A 79 -5.94 -17.65 9.99
C ALA A 79 -6.64 -18.01 8.67
N LEU A 80 -6.02 -17.67 7.52
CA LEU A 80 -6.51 -18.05 6.20
C LEU A 80 -6.67 -19.57 6.07
N ARG A 81 -5.61 -20.33 6.40
CA ARG A 81 -5.63 -21.80 6.31
C ARG A 81 -6.70 -22.42 7.20
N THR A 82 -6.90 -21.87 8.40
CA THR A 82 -7.94 -22.31 9.33
C THR A 82 -9.35 -22.02 8.78
N ALA A 83 -9.55 -20.83 8.21
CA ALA A 83 -10.82 -20.44 7.62
C ALA A 83 -11.17 -21.29 6.39
N VAL A 84 -10.20 -21.55 5.51
CA VAL A 84 -10.37 -22.45 4.35
C VAL A 84 -10.72 -23.86 4.81
N LYS A 85 -10.01 -24.42 5.78
CA LYS A 85 -10.31 -25.75 6.34
C LYS A 85 -11.72 -25.84 6.91
N LYS A 86 -12.17 -24.80 7.60
CA LYS A 86 -13.53 -24.72 8.14
C LYS A 86 -14.58 -24.61 7.03
N ALA A 87 -14.33 -23.82 5.99
CA ALA A 87 -15.28 -23.54 4.92
C ALA A 87 -15.39 -24.67 3.89
N ALA A 88 -14.26 -25.26 3.51
CA ALA A 88 -14.15 -26.18 2.37
C ALA A 88 -13.66 -27.58 2.78
N GLY A 89 -13.32 -27.83 4.05
CA GLY A 89 -12.86 -29.14 4.52
C GLY A 89 -11.42 -29.51 4.11
N VAL A 90 -10.71 -28.63 3.41
CA VAL A 90 -9.34 -28.86 2.92
C VAL A 90 -8.33 -28.02 3.70
N GLU A 91 -7.20 -28.63 4.06
CA GLU A 91 -6.08 -27.92 4.67
C GLU A 91 -5.03 -27.63 3.59
N LEU A 92 -4.96 -26.37 3.14
CA LEU A 92 -4.04 -25.99 2.06
C LEU A 92 -2.58 -26.11 2.49
N ASP A 93 -1.73 -26.51 1.55
CA ASP A 93 -0.28 -26.47 1.70
C ASP A 93 0.21 -25.02 1.73
N VAL A 94 1.29 -24.79 2.49
CA VAL A 94 1.97 -23.48 2.57
C VAL A 94 3.40 -23.68 2.08
N ALA A 95 3.75 -22.98 1.01
CA ALA A 95 5.08 -22.97 0.43
C ALA A 95 5.73 -21.58 0.55
N GLU A 96 7.05 -21.58 0.52
CA GLU A 96 7.82 -20.35 0.30
C GLU A 96 7.88 -19.98 -1.16
N ASP A 97 8.09 -18.68 -1.39
CA ASP A 97 8.30 -18.16 -2.72
C ASP A 97 9.74 -18.36 -3.22
N TRP A 98 10.63 -18.96 -2.41
CA TRP A 98 12.01 -19.25 -2.79
C TRP A 98 12.05 -20.10 -4.06
N VAL A 99 12.79 -19.59 -5.05
CA VAL A 99 13.09 -20.29 -6.31
C VAL A 99 14.51 -19.95 -6.72
N LYS A 100 15.16 -20.89 -7.40
CA LYS A 100 16.50 -20.65 -7.96
C LYS A 100 16.45 -19.68 -9.15
N ASP A 101 15.41 -19.79 -9.97
CA ASP A 101 15.11 -18.88 -11.08
C ASP A 101 13.59 -18.61 -11.09
N THR A 102 13.20 -17.34 -11.12
CA THR A 102 11.78 -16.93 -11.20
C THR A 102 11.13 -17.32 -12.52
N ALA A 103 11.92 -17.56 -13.58
CA ALA A 103 11.43 -18.08 -14.85
C ALA A 103 10.89 -19.52 -14.75
N ASP A 104 11.29 -20.26 -13.72
CA ASP A 104 10.85 -21.65 -13.49
C ASP A 104 9.46 -21.72 -12.82
N ILE A 105 8.89 -20.58 -12.38
CA ILE A 105 7.57 -20.55 -11.75
C ILE A 105 6.50 -20.77 -12.84
N PRO A 106 5.70 -21.85 -12.78
CA PRO A 106 4.69 -22.09 -13.81
C PRO A 106 3.65 -20.97 -13.83
N GLY A 107 3.46 -20.33 -14.99
CA GLY A 107 2.54 -19.19 -15.15
C GLY A 107 1.08 -19.51 -14.78
N ALA A 108 0.66 -20.77 -14.91
CA ALA A 108 -0.69 -21.24 -14.57
C ALA A 108 -0.77 -21.97 -13.21
N ALA A 109 0.25 -21.82 -12.35
CA ALA A 109 0.23 -22.43 -11.02
C ALA A 109 -0.93 -21.86 -10.19
N LYS A 110 -1.75 -22.76 -9.62
CA LYS A 110 -2.85 -22.41 -8.71
C LYS A 110 -2.27 -22.01 -7.34
N GLU A 111 -2.02 -20.71 -7.18
CA GLU A 111 -1.39 -20.16 -5.98
C GLU A 111 -2.26 -19.04 -5.37
N ILE A 112 -2.36 -19.04 -4.04
CA ILE A 112 -2.84 -17.91 -3.24
C ILE A 112 -1.60 -17.23 -2.65
N LEU A 113 -1.24 -16.09 -3.21
CA LEU A 113 -0.06 -15.30 -2.84
C LEU A 113 -0.44 -14.41 -1.65
N VAL A 114 0.19 -14.63 -0.50
CA VAL A 114 -0.09 -13.87 0.74
C VAL A 114 1.16 -13.09 1.14
N GLY A 115 1.10 -11.75 1.06
CA GLY A 115 2.22 -10.85 1.31
C GLY A 115 3.07 -10.56 0.07
N ALA A 116 4.22 -9.90 0.29
CA ALA A 116 5.13 -9.44 -0.75
C ALA A 116 5.99 -10.57 -1.33
N THR A 117 5.40 -11.38 -2.22
CA THR A 117 6.09 -12.49 -2.87
C THR A 117 6.86 -12.04 -4.11
N ASN A 118 7.80 -12.87 -4.59
CA ASN A 118 8.52 -12.65 -5.84
C ASN A 118 7.70 -12.92 -7.13
N ARG A 119 6.38 -13.17 -7.02
CA ARG A 119 5.51 -13.35 -8.19
C ARG A 119 5.18 -12.00 -8.83
N PRO A 120 5.18 -11.89 -10.18
CA PRO A 120 4.87 -10.63 -10.87
C PRO A 120 3.53 -10.00 -10.47
N GLU A 121 2.53 -10.82 -10.14
CA GLU A 121 1.20 -10.37 -9.72
C GLU A 121 1.23 -9.71 -8.34
N SER A 122 1.96 -10.28 -7.40
CA SER A 122 2.15 -9.72 -6.06
C SER A 122 2.99 -8.44 -6.12
N ILE A 123 4.08 -8.44 -6.92
CA ILE A 123 4.92 -7.26 -7.15
C ILE A 123 4.11 -6.12 -7.81
N SER A 124 3.28 -6.43 -8.80
CA SER A 124 2.47 -5.40 -9.48
C SER A 124 1.41 -4.82 -8.55
N ALA A 125 0.69 -5.65 -7.79
CA ALA A 125 -0.27 -5.18 -6.80
C ALA A 125 0.38 -4.32 -5.72
N LEU A 126 1.54 -4.73 -5.19
CA LEU A 126 2.24 -4.01 -4.12
C LEU A 126 2.69 -2.59 -4.54
N LYS A 127 3.04 -2.37 -5.82
CA LYS A 127 3.42 -1.04 -6.35
C LYS A 127 2.31 -0.01 -6.25
N GLU A 128 1.06 -0.45 -6.14
CA GLU A 128 -0.11 0.42 -6.04
C GLU A 128 -0.49 0.76 -4.59
N LEU A 129 0.24 0.22 -3.60
CA LEU A 129 -0.11 0.31 -2.19
C LEU A 129 0.78 1.29 -1.41
N LYS A 130 0.13 2.09 -0.57
CA LYS A 130 0.75 2.76 0.58
C LYS A 130 0.77 1.82 1.79
N THR A 131 1.47 2.19 2.87
CA THR A 131 1.73 1.34 4.05
C THR A 131 0.48 0.68 4.65
N ASP A 132 -0.64 1.40 4.73
CA ASP A 132 -1.89 0.91 5.32
C ASP A 132 -2.93 0.53 4.24
N ASP A 133 -2.52 0.52 2.96
CA ASP A 133 -3.37 0.04 1.88
C ASP A 133 -3.23 -1.48 1.73
N PHE A 134 -4.27 -2.12 1.21
CA PHE A 134 -4.20 -3.52 0.83
C PHE A 134 -4.94 -3.83 -0.48
N CYS A 135 -4.62 -4.98 -1.06
CA CYS A 135 -5.19 -5.50 -2.29
C CYS A 135 -5.61 -6.97 -2.10
N VAL A 136 -6.82 -7.27 -2.56
CA VAL A 136 -7.29 -8.65 -2.80
C VAL A 136 -7.73 -8.72 -4.26
N ARG A 137 -7.06 -9.57 -5.05
CA ARG A 137 -7.28 -9.61 -6.50
C ARG A 137 -7.12 -11.01 -7.06
N PHE A 138 -8.00 -11.37 -8.00
CA PHE A 138 -7.81 -12.51 -8.88
C PHE A 138 -7.12 -12.06 -10.18
N PHE A 139 -6.08 -12.76 -10.59
CA PHE A 139 -5.37 -12.51 -11.84
C PHE A 139 -5.77 -13.57 -12.86
N ALA A 140 -6.73 -13.25 -13.74
CA ALA A 140 -7.30 -14.21 -14.70
C ALA A 140 -6.26 -14.87 -15.61
N GLU A 141 -5.22 -14.15 -16.00
CA GLU A 141 -4.17 -14.64 -16.90
C GLU A 141 -3.36 -15.80 -16.30
N SER A 142 -3.13 -15.79 -14.98
CA SER A 142 -2.38 -16.84 -14.27
C SER A 142 -3.27 -17.75 -13.41
N GLY A 143 -4.51 -17.34 -13.14
CA GLY A 143 -5.41 -18.00 -12.21
C GLY A 143 -5.01 -17.87 -10.74
N ARG A 144 -4.11 -16.94 -10.41
CA ARG A 144 -3.62 -16.71 -9.04
C ARG A 144 -4.50 -15.72 -8.29
N VAL A 145 -4.52 -15.90 -6.97
CA VAL A 145 -5.10 -14.93 -6.03
C VAL A 145 -3.97 -14.19 -5.36
N VAL A 146 -4.05 -12.87 -5.29
CA VAL A 146 -3.14 -12.02 -4.53
C VAL A 146 -3.88 -11.43 -3.33
N ILE A 147 -3.28 -11.58 -2.16
CA ILE A 147 -3.70 -10.97 -0.89
C ILE A 147 -2.46 -10.28 -0.32
N VAL A 148 -2.34 -8.97 -0.48
CA VAL A 148 -1.12 -8.22 -0.13
C VAL A 148 -1.46 -6.84 0.43
N GLY A 149 -0.75 -6.43 1.48
CA GLY A 149 -0.78 -5.08 2.02
C GLY A 149 0.56 -4.35 1.82
N GLY A 150 0.54 -3.02 1.96
CA GLY A 150 1.77 -2.22 2.03
C GLY A 150 2.61 -2.45 3.30
N SER A 151 2.07 -3.21 4.25
CA SER A 151 2.69 -3.68 5.50
C SER A 151 2.17 -5.07 5.87
N ASP A 152 2.81 -5.72 6.85
CA ASP A 152 2.33 -6.99 7.41
C ASP A 152 0.93 -6.81 8.04
N GLU A 153 0.70 -5.70 8.73
CA GLU A 153 -0.59 -5.36 9.35
C GLU A 153 -1.69 -5.18 8.28
N ALA A 154 -1.42 -4.43 7.22
CA ALA A 154 -2.37 -4.26 6.11
C ALA A 154 -2.59 -5.59 5.36
N THR A 155 -1.56 -6.45 5.27
CA THR A 155 -1.73 -7.80 4.69
C THR A 155 -2.64 -8.67 5.57
N SER A 156 -2.53 -8.57 6.90
CA SER A 156 -3.44 -9.23 7.82
C SER A 156 -4.89 -8.76 7.62
N GLU A 157 -5.10 -7.46 7.45
CA GLU A 157 -6.43 -6.92 7.14
C GLU A 157 -6.97 -7.43 5.79
N ALA A 158 -6.11 -7.54 4.78
CA ALA A 158 -6.46 -8.13 3.49
C ALA A 158 -6.92 -9.58 3.61
N VAL A 159 -6.23 -10.37 4.45
CA VAL A 159 -6.62 -11.76 4.75
C VAL A 159 -7.97 -11.80 5.44
N ASP A 160 -8.20 -10.94 6.44
CA ASP A 160 -9.50 -10.86 7.13
C ASP A 160 -10.63 -10.47 6.16
N TYR A 161 -10.37 -9.50 5.27
CA TYR A 161 -11.29 -9.14 4.20
C TYR A 161 -11.59 -10.34 3.29
N PHE A 162 -10.56 -11.07 2.86
CA PHE A 162 -10.73 -12.24 2.01
C PHE A 162 -11.59 -13.31 2.69
N ILE A 163 -11.25 -13.66 3.94
CA ILE A 163 -11.98 -14.67 4.73
C ILE A 163 -13.45 -14.27 4.85
N LYS A 164 -13.73 -13.01 5.23
CA LYS A 164 -15.08 -12.52 5.45
C LYS A 164 -15.96 -12.57 4.20
N ASN A 165 -15.38 -12.32 3.03
CA ASN A 165 -16.15 -12.18 1.79
C ASN A 165 -16.20 -13.45 0.94
N PHE A 166 -15.21 -14.35 1.08
CA PHE A 166 -15.05 -15.49 0.17
C PHE A 166 -15.03 -16.85 0.87
N ALA A 167 -14.76 -16.92 2.18
CA ALA A 167 -14.79 -18.20 2.89
C ALA A 167 -16.20 -18.50 3.44
N GLY A 168 -16.74 -19.66 3.08
CA GLY A 168 -18.05 -20.11 3.54
C GLY A 168 -19.21 -19.54 2.74
N THR A 169 -18.99 -19.26 1.45
CA THR A 169 -20.06 -18.90 0.51
C THR A 169 -21.08 -20.04 0.36
N ASP A 170 -22.32 -19.71 -0.02
CA ASP A 170 -23.45 -20.64 -0.16
C ASP A 170 -23.04 -21.94 -0.90
N GLY A 171 -23.10 -23.07 -0.19
CA GLY A 171 -22.64 -24.39 -0.68
C GLY A 171 -21.45 -24.99 0.09
N GLY A 172 -20.73 -24.19 0.89
CA GLY A 172 -19.54 -24.64 1.61
C GLY A 172 -18.31 -24.66 0.68
N GLY A 173 -17.44 -23.66 0.81
CA GLY A 173 -16.28 -23.53 -0.07
C GLY A 173 -15.62 -22.17 0.03
N VAL A 174 -14.65 -21.95 -0.87
CA VAL A 174 -14.01 -20.66 -1.11
C VAL A 174 -14.04 -20.38 -2.60
N ALA A 175 -14.70 -19.30 -3.01
CA ALA A 175 -14.82 -18.91 -4.41
C ALA A 175 -14.85 -17.38 -4.55
N MET A 176 -14.37 -16.89 -5.70
CA MET A 176 -14.40 -15.46 -6.03
C MET A 176 -14.58 -15.26 -7.54
N LYS A 177 -15.03 -14.08 -7.98
CA LYS A 177 -15.16 -13.79 -9.41
C LYS A 177 -13.79 -13.70 -10.09
N SER A 178 -13.70 -14.13 -11.34
CA SER A 178 -12.48 -14.12 -12.15
C SER A 178 -11.97 -12.72 -12.50
N ASP A 179 -12.80 -11.68 -12.33
CA ASP A 179 -12.44 -10.27 -12.50
C ASP A 179 -12.29 -9.53 -11.16
N PHE A 180 -12.39 -10.24 -10.03
CA PHE A 180 -12.42 -9.58 -8.73
C PHE A 180 -11.13 -8.82 -8.46
N CYS A 181 -11.26 -7.53 -8.18
CA CYS A 181 -10.18 -6.64 -7.81
C CYS A 181 -10.68 -5.66 -6.77
N TYR A 182 -10.09 -5.68 -5.58
CA TYR A 182 -10.42 -4.78 -4.51
C TYR A 182 -9.17 -4.20 -3.87
N PHE A 183 -9.20 -2.88 -3.67
CA PHE A 183 -8.19 -2.15 -2.92
C PHE A 183 -8.83 -1.52 -1.68
N GLY A 184 -8.35 -1.93 -0.51
CA GLY A 184 -8.57 -1.20 0.73
C GLY A 184 -7.58 -0.04 0.79
N ARG A 185 -8.07 1.19 1.00
CA ARG A 185 -7.22 2.39 1.10
C ARG A 185 -7.15 2.84 2.54
N GLY A 186 -5.93 2.96 3.06
CA GLY A 186 -5.65 3.54 4.35
C GLY A 186 -6.01 5.02 4.39
N SER A 187 -6.10 5.58 5.59
CA SER A 187 -6.33 7.02 5.80
C SER A 187 -5.01 7.67 6.20
N TYR A 188 -4.59 8.66 5.41
CA TYR A 188 -3.33 9.37 5.62
C TYR A 188 -3.62 10.85 5.82
N GLU A 189 -2.97 11.46 6.81
CA GLU A 189 -3.15 12.89 7.08
C GLU A 189 -2.61 13.75 5.93
N VAL A 190 -1.59 13.28 5.23
CA VAL A 190 -0.93 13.96 4.11
C VAL A 190 -1.09 13.11 2.84
N GLU A 191 -1.95 13.56 1.92
CA GLU A 191 -2.23 12.85 0.67
C GLU A 191 -1.06 12.92 -0.30
N LYS A 192 -0.42 14.11 -0.36
CA LYS A 192 0.72 14.42 -1.23
C LYS A 192 1.74 15.26 -0.48
N LEU A 193 3.00 14.83 -0.52
CA LEU A 193 4.12 15.56 0.07
C LEU A 193 5.22 15.77 -0.97
N THR A 194 5.59 17.02 -1.19
CA THR A 194 6.82 17.36 -1.92
C THR A 194 7.82 18.04 -0.99
N VAL A 195 9.10 17.83 -1.26
CA VAL A 195 10.23 18.43 -0.53
C VAL A 195 11.14 19.09 -1.56
N ASP A 196 11.26 20.41 -1.49
CA ASP A 196 11.96 21.24 -2.47
C ASP A 196 11.54 20.95 -3.93
N GLY A 197 10.26 20.63 -4.13
CA GLY A 197 9.68 20.32 -5.44
C GLY A 197 9.74 18.84 -5.86
N SER A 198 10.50 17.99 -5.16
CA SER A 198 10.56 16.55 -5.41
C SER A 198 9.50 15.80 -4.60
N ASP A 199 8.83 14.80 -5.19
CA ASP A 199 7.87 13.96 -4.47
C ASP A 199 8.57 13.10 -3.42
N ILE A 200 7.99 12.99 -2.22
CA ILE A 200 8.61 12.25 -1.11
C ILE A 200 8.83 10.77 -1.44
N SER A 201 8.02 10.18 -2.33
CA SER A 201 8.18 8.78 -2.78
C SER A 201 9.48 8.54 -3.56
N GLY A 202 10.12 9.61 -4.07
CA GLY A 202 11.43 9.54 -4.71
C GLY A 202 12.60 9.64 -3.74
N PHE A 203 12.37 9.79 -2.43
CA PHE A 203 13.43 9.90 -1.43
C PHE A 203 13.88 8.54 -0.90
N GLU A 204 15.17 8.44 -0.61
CA GLU A 204 15.74 7.37 0.21
C GLU A 204 16.35 7.94 1.51
N ILE A 205 16.54 7.07 2.51
CA ILE A 205 17.26 7.41 3.73
C ILE A 205 18.66 6.80 3.64
N VAL A 206 19.69 7.64 3.67
CA VAL A 206 21.09 7.23 3.52
C VAL A 206 21.78 7.25 4.88
N ILE A 207 22.27 6.10 5.32
CA ILE A 207 23.05 5.92 6.55
C ILE A 207 24.51 5.54 6.24
N PRO A 208 25.46 5.71 7.18
CA PRO A 208 26.83 5.23 6.98
C PRO A 208 26.88 3.72 6.72
N ASP A 209 27.89 3.25 5.99
CA ASP A 209 28.08 1.80 5.76
C ASP A 209 28.23 1.01 7.07
N ASN A 210 28.87 1.63 8.06
CA ASN A 210 29.06 1.09 9.40
C ASN A 210 28.15 1.81 10.42
N ALA A 211 26.91 2.10 10.04
CA ALA A 211 25.97 2.85 10.88
C ALA A 211 25.82 2.23 12.27
N ASN A 212 25.96 3.07 13.30
CA ASN A 212 25.76 2.67 14.69
C ASN A 212 24.26 2.55 15.03
N ARG A 213 23.95 2.14 16.27
CA ARG A 213 22.55 1.96 16.72
C ARG A 213 21.74 3.25 16.64
N ASP A 214 22.32 4.39 17.02
CA ASP A 214 21.65 5.69 17.05
C ASP A 214 21.36 6.20 15.64
N GLU A 215 22.26 5.98 14.68
CA GLU A 215 22.06 6.36 13.28
C GLU A 215 20.95 5.52 12.62
N LYS A 216 20.92 4.21 12.89
CA LYS A 216 19.82 3.34 12.45
C LYS A 216 18.49 3.75 13.07
N PHE A 217 18.50 4.12 14.35
CA PHE A 217 17.30 4.60 15.04
C PHE A 217 16.84 5.95 14.48
N ALA A 218 17.75 6.89 14.20
CA ALA A 218 17.44 8.17 13.58
C ALA A 218 16.83 7.99 12.17
N ALA A 219 17.36 7.07 11.36
CA ALA A 219 16.75 6.69 10.09
C ALA A 219 15.31 6.17 10.28
N SER A 220 15.11 5.28 11.27
CA SER A 220 13.77 4.75 11.57
C SER A 220 12.80 5.83 12.04
N VAL A 221 13.25 6.84 12.80
CA VAL A 221 12.42 7.99 13.21
C VAL A 221 11.90 8.75 11.99
N ILE A 222 12.75 9.01 10.99
CA ILE A 222 12.33 9.68 9.74
C ILE A 222 11.37 8.79 8.95
N ALA A 223 11.74 7.51 8.73
CA ALA A 223 10.93 6.57 7.98
C ALA A 223 9.52 6.43 8.57
N GLN A 224 9.42 6.23 9.88
CA GLN A 224 8.14 6.08 10.57
C GLN A 224 7.31 7.35 10.52
N ALA A 225 7.91 8.53 10.71
CA ALA A 225 7.17 9.79 10.67
C ALA A 225 6.60 10.07 9.27
N VAL A 226 7.39 9.83 8.22
CA VAL A 226 6.94 10.00 6.83
C VAL A 226 5.85 8.98 6.50
N SER A 227 6.06 7.70 6.80
CA SER A 227 5.09 6.62 6.54
C SER A 227 3.78 6.86 7.29
N ALA A 228 3.81 7.20 8.58
CA ALA A 228 2.60 7.46 9.36
C ALA A 228 1.79 8.65 8.83
N LYS A 229 2.46 9.70 8.31
CA LYS A 229 1.78 10.88 7.75
C LYS A 229 1.25 10.66 6.34
N THR A 230 2.01 9.97 5.50
CA THR A 230 1.81 9.97 4.04
C THR A 230 1.44 8.61 3.45
N GLY A 231 1.65 7.54 4.20
CA GLY A 231 1.62 6.16 3.74
C GLY A 231 2.83 5.75 2.90
N VAL A 232 3.84 6.62 2.72
CA VAL A 232 5.02 6.32 1.91
C VAL A 232 6.10 5.66 2.76
N ALA A 233 6.49 4.44 2.39
CA ALA A 233 7.61 3.73 3.00
C ALA A 233 8.92 4.11 2.32
N LEU A 234 9.77 4.88 3.01
CA LEU A 234 11.10 5.25 2.51
C LEU A 234 12.09 4.10 2.71
N THR A 235 12.87 3.80 1.68
CA THR A 235 13.93 2.78 1.75
C THR A 235 15.15 3.33 2.48
N THR A 236 15.73 2.51 3.35
CA THR A 236 17.02 2.85 4.00
C THR A 236 18.15 2.11 3.32
N VAL A 237 19.15 2.86 2.85
CA VAL A 237 20.34 2.34 2.16
C VAL A 237 21.61 2.86 2.82
N THR A 238 22.73 2.16 2.62
CA THR A 238 24.03 2.70 3.04
C THR A 238 24.60 3.62 1.97
N VAL A 239 25.58 4.44 2.34
CA VAL A 239 26.31 5.32 1.40
C VAL A 239 26.78 4.57 0.15
N LYS A 240 27.28 3.33 0.25
CA LYS A 240 27.69 2.54 -0.92
C LYS A 240 26.56 2.10 -1.86
N LYS A 241 25.33 2.09 -1.38
CA LYS A 241 24.15 1.60 -2.11
C LYS A 241 23.18 2.72 -2.50
N THR A 242 23.53 3.97 -2.23
CA THR A 242 22.71 5.13 -2.58
C THR A 242 22.48 5.18 -4.09
N SER A 243 21.26 5.55 -4.49
CA SER A 243 20.92 5.80 -5.89
C SER A 243 21.48 7.12 -6.42
N GLY A 244 21.91 8.01 -5.52
CA GLY A 244 22.29 9.39 -5.85
C GLY A 244 21.10 10.32 -6.10
N GLY A 245 19.88 9.85 -5.87
CA GLY A 245 18.66 10.66 -5.93
C GLY A 245 18.42 11.49 -4.65
N PRO A 246 17.23 12.14 -4.55
CA PRO A 246 16.84 12.86 -3.36
C PRO A 246 16.94 12.00 -2.10
N SER A 247 17.49 12.55 -1.01
CA SER A 247 17.79 11.71 0.16
C SER A 247 17.78 12.44 1.50
N PHE A 248 17.49 11.69 2.57
CA PHE A 248 17.78 12.08 3.95
C PHE A 248 19.11 11.44 4.38
N ARG A 249 20.17 12.24 4.53
CA ARG A 249 21.49 11.76 4.97
C ARG A 249 21.59 11.83 6.49
N ILE A 250 21.80 10.69 7.13
CA ILE A 250 21.78 10.56 8.59
C ILE A 250 23.20 10.47 9.15
N GLY A 251 23.46 11.20 10.23
CA GLY A 251 24.67 11.05 11.04
C GLY A 251 25.95 11.17 10.22
N GLY A 252 26.81 10.15 10.26
CA GLY A 252 28.07 10.12 9.50
C GLY A 252 27.93 10.12 7.98
N ALA A 253 26.72 9.98 7.41
CA ALA A 253 26.48 10.17 5.98
C ALA A 253 26.45 11.65 5.58
N VAL A 254 26.38 12.56 6.57
CA VAL A 254 26.51 14.00 6.38
C VAL A 254 28.00 14.38 6.42
N THR A 255 28.55 14.73 5.27
CA THR A 255 29.97 15.13 5.13
C THR A 255 30.17 16.62 4.86
N SER A 256 29.12 17.34 4.45
CA SER A 256 29.20 18.76 4.08
C SER A 256 29.13 19.71 5.28
N VAL A 257 28.64 19.25 6.43
CA VAL A 257 28.56 20.03 7.67
C VAL A 257 29.21 19.24 8.81
N THR A 258 30.21 19.83 9.45
CA THR A 258 30.84 19.24 10.64
C THR A 258 30.09 19.66 11.89
N CYS A 259 29.57 18.69 12.64
CA CYS A 259 28.97 18.92 13.96
C CYS A 259 29.98 18.58 15.06
N GLY A 260 30.06 19.44 16.08
CA GLY A 260 30.72 19.15 17.35
C GLY A 260 30.09 17.97 18.12
N ALA A 261 30.65 17.65 19.30
CA ALA A 261 30.21 16.50 20.09
C ALA A 261 28.74 16.59 20.55
N ASP A 262 28.29 17.80 20.89
CA ASP A 262 26.94 18.10 21.39
C ASP A 262 26.12 18.93 20.39
N GLU A 263 26.49 18.87 19.11
CA GLU A 263 25.85 19.61 18.03
C GLU A 263 25.19 18.65 17.05
N PHE A 264 24.16 19.17 16.37
CA PHE A 264 23.50 18.49 15.28
C PHE A 264 23.17 19.48 14.17
N CYS A 265 22.90 18.98 12.97
CA CYS A 265 22.45 19.82 11.85
C CYS A 265 21.19 19.23 11.21
N VAL A 266 20.28 20.13 10.84
CA VAL A 266 19.06 19.80 10.11
C VAL A 266 18.87 20.84 9.02
N GLY A 267 18.63 20.39 7.80
CA GLY A 267 18.26 21.29 6.69
C GLY A 267 18.73 20.75 5.35
N LYS A 268 18.63 21.57 4.31
CA LYS A 268 19.13 21.24 2.97
C LYS A 268 20.66 21.17 2.96
N ASP A 269 21.21 20.19 2.26
CA ASP A 269 22.66 20.04 2.11
C ASP A 269 23.21 21.21 1.25
N PRO A 270 24.13 22.04 1.78
CA PRO A 270 24.70 23.14 1.01
C PRO A 270 25.58 22.67 -0.15
N ALA A 271 26.05 21.42 -0.12
CA ALA A 271 26.85 20.83 -1.19
C ALA A 271 26.03 20.01 -2.19
N ASP A 272 24.77 19.69 -1.87
CA ASP A 272 23.89 18.86 -2.71
C ASP A 272 22.43 19.29 -2.57
N ALA A 273 21.91 19.97 -3.58
CA ALA A 273 20.55 20.51 -3.53
C ALA A 273 19.44 19.44 -3.47
N THR A 274 19.76 18.16 -3.67
CA THR A 274 18.82 17.04 -3.59
C THR A 274 18.82 16.33 -2.23
N ALA A 275 19.82 16.62 -1.38
CA ALA A 275 19.96 15.98 -0.09
C ALA A 275 19.49 16.89 1.06
N LEU A 276 18.88 16.26 2.07
CA LEU A 276 18.62 16.84 3.38
C LEU A 276 19.58 16.22 4.39
N LEU A 277 20.17 17.05 5.24
CA LEU A 277 21.06 16.67 6.30
C LEU A 277 20.29 16.44 7.59
N ILE A 278 20.52 15.30 8.22
CA ILE A 278 20.08 14.93 9.56
C ILE A 278 21.35 14.50 10.33
N GLY A 279 22.25 15.46 10.53
CA GLY A 279 23.63 15.22 10.97
C GLY A 279 23.83 15.35 12.48
N GLY A 280 24.86 14.71 12.99
CA GLY A 280 25.20 14.64 14.41
C GLY A 280 25.84 13.29 14.75
N LYS A 281 26.58 13.21 15.87
CA LYS A 281 27.22 11.96 16.32
C LYS A 281 26.37 11.28 17.40
N ASN A 282 26.30 9.95 17.35
CA ASN A 282 25.57 9.14 18.35
C ASN A 282 24.14 9.68 18.55
N GLY A 283 23.71 9.89 19.80
CA GLY A 283 22.40 10.44 20.15
C GLY A 283 22.06 11.80 19.51
N MET A 284 23.04 12.58 19.03
CA MET A 284 22.76 13.83 18.30
C MET A 284 22.14 13.58 16.92
N ALA A 285 22.43 12.44 16.27
CA ALA A 285 21.74 12.06 15.02
C ALA A 285 20.24 11.83 15.28
N VAL A 286 19.90 11.23 16.44
CA VAL A 286 18.50 11.03 16.87
C VAL A 286 17.84 12.37 17.21
N ALA A 287 18.58 13.28 17.85
CA ALA A 287 18.11 14.63 18.12
C ALA A 287 17.80 15.39 16.82
N ALA A 288 18.67 15.28 15.81
CA ALA A 288 18.47 15.85 14.48
C ALA A 288 17.20 15.29 13.82
N ALA A 289 17.04 13.96 13.81
CA ALA A 289 15.88 13.32 13.19
C ALA A 289 14.57 13.80 13.84
N ARG A 290 14.53 13.83 15.18
CA ARG A 290 13.37 14.34 15.93
C ARG A 290 13.13 15.84 15.69
N ALA A 291 14.19 16.64 15.56
CA ALA A 291 14.07 18.06 15.24
C ALA A 291 13.48 18.25 13.84
N PHE A 292 13.92 17.47 12.86
CA PHE A 292 13.36 17.50 11.51
C PHE A 292 11.87 17.14 11.51
N VAL A 293 11.49 16.02 12.13
CA VAL A 293 10.10 15.58 12.23
C VAL A 293 9.23 16.66 12.87
N ARG A 294 9.67 17.19 14.01
CA ARG A 294 8.92 18.20 14.76
C ARG A 294 8.72 19.51 13.98
N ASN A 295 9.73 19.92 13.22
CA ASN A 295 9.72 21.20 12.53
C ASN A 295 9.04 21.12 11.15
N TYR A 296 9.13 19.97 10.47
CA TYR A 296 8.73 19.86 9.07
C TYR A 296 7.65 18.82 8.79
N ILE A 297 7.41 17.84 9.66
CA ILE A 297 6.49 16.71 9.39
C ILE A 297 5.25 16.73 10.28
N ASP A 298 5.39 16.97 11.60
CA ASP A 298 4.30 16.82 12.58
C ASP A 298 3.07 17.69 12.27
N GLY A 299 3.28 18.91 11.75
CA GLY A 299 2.22 19.87 11.45
C GLY A 299 1.56 19.70 10.07
N LEU A 300 2.00 18.73 9.27
CA LEU A 300 1.51 18.59 7.89
C LEU A 300 0.15 17.88 7.83
N SER A 301 -0.66 18.30 6.86
CA SER A 301 -1.93 17.69 6.47
C SER A 301 -2.29 18.03 5.01
N GLY A 302 -3.16 17.24 4.37
CA GLY A 302 -3.63 17.45 3.00
C GLY A 302 -2.51 17.34 1.97
N SER A 303 -2.48 18.25 1.00
CA SER A 303 -1.35 18.38 0.06
C SER A 303 -0.36 19.42 0.59
N ALA A 304 0.86 19.00 0.89
CA ALA A 304 1.91 19.85 1.46
C ALA A 304 3.16 19.90 0.57
N GLY A 305 3.75 21.09 0.45
CA GLY A 305 5.06 21.30 -0.17
C GLY A 305 6.01 21.94 0.83
N LEU A 306 7.07 21.22 1.19
CA LEU A 306 8.12 21.68 2.07
C LEU A 306 9.19 22.42 1.29
N VAL A 307 9.60 23.58 1.80
CA VAL A 307 10.83 24.26 1.40
C VAL A 307 11.76 24.22 2.59
N VAL A 308 12.86 23.49 2.48
CA VAL A 308 13.77 23.29 3.60
C VAL A 308 14.95 24.27 3.49
N PRO A 309 15.18 25.14 4.50
CA PRO A 309 16.31 26.06 4.46
C PRO A 309 17.66 25.31 4.51
N PRO A 310 18.77 25.94 4.06
CA PRO A 310 20.10 25.36 4.19
C PRO A 310 20.42 24.97 5.64
N GLY A 311 20.96 23.77 5.81
CA GLY A 311 21.35 23.25 7.12
C GLY A 311 22.68 23.83 7.59
N GLY A 312 22.78 24.10 8.90
CA GLY A 312 24.02 24.46 9.58
C GLY A 312 24.13 23.71 10.92
N ALA A 313 25.33 23.68 11.51
CA ALA A 313 25.51 23.13 12.85
C ALA A 313 24.83 24.03 13.89
N ALA A 314 24.05 23.43 14.78
CA ALA A 314 23.37 24.12 15.88
C ALA A 314 23.70 23.45 17.21
N SER A 315 23.83 24.27 18.27
CA SER A 315 24.07 23.81 19.63
C SER A 315 22.80 23.86 20.48
N GLY A 316 22.64 22.87 21.37
CA GLY A 316 21.59 22.83 22.39
C GLY A 316 20.32 22.02 22.02
N PRO A 317 19.39 21.82 22.98
CA PRO A 317 18.14 21.10 22.73
C PRO A 317 17.29 21.80 21.67
N PRO A 318 16.47 21.05 20.90
CA PRO A 318 15.80 21.57 19.70
C PRO A 318 14.94 22.78 20.04
N ARG A 319 15.42 23.97 19.70
CA ARG A 319 14.60 25.19 19.70
C ARG A 319 13.67 25.10 18.49
N ARG A 320 12.42 25.56 18.66
CA ARG A 320 11.56 25.92 17.52
C ARG A 320 12.37 26.90 16.66
N LEU A 321 12.70 26.50 15.44
CA LEU A 321 13.05 27.48 14.42
C LEU A 321 11.76 28.27 14.12
N PRO A 322 11.87 29.59 13.87
CA PRO A 322 10.73 30.50 13.73
C PRO A 322 9.80 30.09 12.58
#